data_AF-Q6SV40-F1
#
_entry.id   AF-Q6SV40-F1
#
_cell.length_a   1.000
_cell.length_b   1.000
_cell.length_c   1.000
_cell.angle_alpha   90.00
_cell.angle_beta   90.00
_cell.angle_gamma   90.00
#
_symmetry.space_group_name_H-M   'P 1'
#
loop_
_entity.id
_entity.type
_entity.pdbx_description
1 polymer ?
#
loop_
_entity_poly.entity_id
_entity_poly.type
_entity_poly.pdbx_seq_one_letter_code
_entity_poly.pdbx_strand_id
1 'polypeptide(L)'
;ALVVTAAHCITGAYSVKAGTLVRYTGGVDAKVASAKIHPDYTDGESPWHDIGILKLLDPIDPSAIISYAKLPVNGSDPAINSTATAAGWGTQTAPKYHLAGIGADRLSKVVIPIRARQHCSNLNPRAGVDTIVCAGGDGKNVCKGDSGGPL
;
A
#
# COMPACT_ATOMS: atom_id res chain seq x y z
N ALA A 1 -5.72 15.05 -10.45
CA ALA A 1 -5.19 14.54 -9.17
C ALA A 1 -4.28 13.34 -9.42
N LEU A 2 -3.34 13.05 -8.51
CA LEU A 2 -2.41 11.91 -8.61
C LEU A 2 -2.72 10.89 -7.50
N VAL A 3 -2.56 9.61 -7.80
CA VAL A 3 -2.68 8.50 -6.86
C VAL A 3 -1.38 7.70 -6.89
N VAL A 4 -0.81 7.44 -5.72
CA VAL A 4 0.39 6.60 -5.58
C VAL A 4 -0.02 5.17 -5.29
N THR A 5 0.62 4.21 -5.93
CA THR A 5 0.44 2.77 -5.72
C THR A 5 1.75 2.04 -6.03
N ALA A 6 1.76 0.71 -5.98
CA ALA A 6 2.90 -0.10 -6.41
C ALA A 6 2.95 -0.20 -7.95
N ALA A 7 4.15 -0.33 -8.51
CA ALA A 7 4.32 -0.44 -9.97
C ALA A 7 3.65 -1.72 -10.50
N HIS A 8 3.76 -2.84 -9.77
CA HIS A 8 3.12 -4.10 -10.15
C HIS A 8 1.58 -4.04 -10.15
N CYS A 9 0.97 -3.00 -9.56
CA CYS A 9 -0.47 -2.79 -9.56
C CYS A 9 -0.97 -1.94 -10.74
N ILE A 10 -0.07 -1.31 -11.50
CA ILE A 10 -0.46 -0.36 -12.56
C ILE A 10 -1.14 -1.08 -13.74
N THR A 11 -0.66 -2.28 -14.09
CA THR A 11 -1.20 -3.04 -15.22
C THR A 11 -2.67 -3.37 -14.98
N GLY A 12 -3.56 -2.79 -15.78
CA GLY A 12 -5.01 -2.97 -15.67
C GLY A 12 -5.73 -1.98 -14.76
N ALA A 13 -5.05 -0.98 -14.18
CA ALA A 13 -5.70 0.06 -13.38
C ALA A 13 -6.47 1.05 -14.26
N TYR A 14 -7.81 0.97 -14.25
CA TYR A 14 -8.70 1.82 -15.06
C TYR A 14 -9.49 2.85 -14.25
N SER A 15 -9.67 2.63 -12.95
CA SER A 15 -10.40 3.52 -12.06
C SER A 15 -9.88 3.45 -10.63
N VAL A 16 -10.16 4.50 -9.87
CA VAL A 16 -9.89 4.60 -8.43
C VAL A 16 -11.19 4.97 -7.72
N LYS A 17 -11.51 4.27 -6.64
CA LYS A 17 -12.58 4.62 -5.71
C LYS A 17 -11.99 5.27 -4.46
N ALA A 18 -12.44 6.47 -4.11
CA ALA A 18 -11.99 7.20 -2.92
C ALA A 18 -13.15 7.52 -1.98
N GLY A 19 -12.86 7.66 -0.68
CA GLY A 19 -13.86 8.11 0.31
C GLY A 19 -14.89 7.05 0.68
N THR A 20 -14.48 5.78 0.79
CA THR A 20 -15.37 4.71 1.28
C THR A 20 -14.73 3.88 2.39
N LEU A 21 -15.58 3.34 3.26
CA LEU A 21 -15.22 2.33 4.26
C LEU A 21 -15.72 0.93 3.88
N VAL A 22 -16.44 0.79 2.77
CA VAL A 22 -17.01 -0.49 2.30
C VAL A 22 -16.47 -0.77 0.91
N ARG A 23 -15.88 -1.95 0.72
CA ARG A 23 -14.97 -2.28 -0.39
C ARG A 23 -15.47 -1.89 -1.80
N TYR A 24 -16.78 -1.97 -2.04
CA TYR A 24 -17.36 -1.79 -3.38
C TYR A 24 -18.47 -0.73 -3.46
N THR A 25 -18.81 -0.04 -2.37
CA THR A 25 -19.96 0.86 -2.33
C THR A 25 -19.61 2.23 -1.77
N GLY A 26 -20.38 3.25 -2.14
CA GLY A 26 -20.13 4.64 -1.74
C GLY A 26 -18.87 5.24 -2.38
N GLY A 27 -18.47 6.39 -1.83
CA GLY A 27 -17.30 7.15 -2.29
C GLY A 27 -17.49 7.80 -3.66
N VAL A 28 -16.36 8.11 -4.29
CA VAL A 28 -16.27 8.70 -5.63
C VAL A 28 -15.45 7.78 -6.52
N ASP A 29 -15.97 7.43 -7.69
CA ASP A 29 -15.24 6.71 -8.72
C ASP A 29 -14.62 7.72 -9.71
N ALA A 30 -13.31 7.63 -9.90
CA ALA A 30 -12.57 8.44 -10.86
C ALA A 30 -11.85 7.56 -11.88
N LYS A 31 -11.93 7.94 -13.16
CA LYS A 31 -11.23 7.22 -14.22
C LYS A 31 -9.74 7.58 -14.22
N VAL A 32 -8.91 6.61 -14.57
CA VAL A 32 -7.47 6.82 -14.80
C VAL A 32 -7.27 7.34 -16.22
N ALA A 33 -6.58 8.47 -16.37
CA ALA A 33 -6.21 9.03 -17.67
C ALA A 33 -4.87 8.49 -18.18
N SER A 34 -3.91 8.33 -17.28
CA SER A 34 -2.60 7.77 -17.61
C SER A 34 -1.95 7.18 -16.36
N ALA A 35 -1.02 6.25 -16.57
CA ALA A 35 -0.21 5.68 -15.50
C ALA A 35 1.28 5.81 -15.84
N LYS A 36 2.12 5.91 -14.81
CA LYS A 36 3.57 5.92 -14.94
C LYS A 36 4.19 5.04 -13.87
N ILE A 37 4.95 4.04 -14.30
CA ILE A 37 5.80 3.24 -13.43
C ILE A 37 7.15 3.95 -13.22
N HIS A 38 7.83 3.65 -12.11
CA HIS A 38 9.21 4.09 -11.92
C HIS A 38 10.09 3.59 -13.07
N PRO A 39 10.97 4.43 -13.66
CA PRO A 39 11.81 4.02 -14.80
C PRO A 39 12.75 2.85 -14.47
N ASP A 40 13.20 2.77 -13.21
CA ASP A 40 14.09 1.71 -12.73
C ASP A 40 13.33 0.54 -12.07
N TYR A 41 12.02 0.43 -12.30
CA TYR A 41 11.22 -0.69 -11.80
C TYR A 41 11.68 -2.02 -12.41
N THR A 42 11.86 -3.04 -11.57
CA THR A 42 12.13 -4.40 -12.01
C THR A 42 11.03 -5.33 -11.50
N ASP A 43 10.47 -6.15 -12.38
CA ASP A 43 9.47 -7.17 -12.01
C ASP A 43 10.12 -8.44 -11.43
N GLY A 44 9.32 -9.30 -10.79
CA GLY A 44 9.73 -10.60 -10.24
C GLY A 44 9.40 -10.77 -8.75
N GLU A 45 9.93 -11.83 -8.14
CA GLU A 45 9.67 -12.17 -6.73
C GLU A 45 10.22 -11.15 -5.72
N SER A 46 11.09 -10.24 -6.15
CA SER A 46 11.67 -9.19 -5.30
C SER A 46 11.79 -7.92 -6.13
N PRO A 47 10.68 -7.21 -6.35
CA PRO A 47 10.67 -6.05 -7.21
C PRO A 47 11.46 -4.90 -6.61
N TRP A 48 12.22 -4.20 -7.45
CA TRP A 48 12.94 -2.98 -7.08
C TRP A 48 12.20 -1.77 -7.63
N HIS A 49 12.26 -0.65 -6.90
CA HIS A 49 11.54 0.59 -7.25
C HIS A 49 10.06 0.36 -7.58
N ASP A 50 9.39 -0.47 -6.77
CA ASP A 50 7.99 -0.86 -6.94
C ASP A 50 7.01 0.27 -6.58
N ILE A 51 7.08 1.36 -7.33
CA ILE A 51 6.25 2.55 -7.18
C ILE A 51 5.68 2.98 -8.53
N GLY A 52 4.38 3.31 -8.48
CA GLY A 52 3.58 3.73 -9.61
C GLY A 52 2.75 4.96 -9.28
N ILE A 53 2.52 5.80 -10.28
CA ILE A 53 1.65 6.97 -10.20
C ILE A 53 0.54 6.86 -11.23
N LEU A 54 -0.71 6.94 -10.78
CA LEU A 54 -1.88 7.10 -11.63
C LEU A 54 -2.26 8.59 -11.69
N LYS A 55 -2.47 9.11 -12.89
CA LYS A 55 -3.09 10.42 -13.11
C LYS A 55 -4.57 10.20 -13.41
N LEU A 56 -5.43 10.78 -12.58
CA LEU A 56 -6.88 10.71 -12.79
C LEU A 56 -7.30 11.66 -13.93
N LEU A 57 -8.34 11.26 -14.66
CA LEU A 57 -8.96 12.08 -15.71
C LEU A 57 -9.56 13.34 -15.11
N ASP A 58 -10.39 13.15 -14.09
CA ASP A 58 -10.97 14.21 -13.29
C ASP A 58 -10.35 14.19 -11.88
N PRO A 59 -10.02 15.35 -11.30
CA PRO A 59 -9.55 15.40 -9.91
C PRO A 59 -10.64 14.95 -8.93
N ILE A 60 -10.24 14.32 -7.84
CA ILE A 60 -11.12 14.05 -6.70
C ILE A 60 -10.86 15.13 -5.66
N ASP A 61 -11.82 16.02 -5.44
CA ASP A 61 -11.67 17.13 -4.50
C ASP A 61 -11.81 16.68 -3.03
N PRO A 62 -11.16 17.39 -2.08
CA PRO A 62 -11.37 17.13 -0.65
C PRO A 62 -12.82 17.32 -0.25
N SER A 63 -13.27 16.51 0.70
CA SER A 63 -14.62 16.57 1.26
C SER A 63 -14.62 16.09 2.71
N ALA A 64 -15.80 15.98 3.33
CA ALA A 64 -15.93 15.42 4.68
C ALA A 64 -15.41 13.97 4.81
N ILE A 65 -15.25 13.25 3.69
CA ILE A 65 -14.83 11.84 3.66
C ILE A 65 -13.56 11.60 2.83
N ILE A 66 -12.98 12.66 2.22
CA ILE A 66 -11.79 12.56 1.36
C ILE A 66 -10.77 13.63 1.76
N SER A 67 -9.56 13.19 2.05
CA SER A 67 -8.40 14.04 2.29
C SER A 67 -7.16 13.45 1.63
N TYR A 68 -6.19 14.29 1.27
CA TYR A 68 -4.93 13.82 0.68
C TYR A 68 -3.92 13.45 1.75
N ALA A 69 -3.21 12.33 1.54
CA ALA A 69 -2.06 11.97 2.34
C ALA A 69 -0.89 12.93 2.10
N LYS A 70 -0.10 13.18 3.14
CA LYS A 70 1.17 13.91 3.03
C LYS A 70 2.27 12.90 2.69
N LEU A 71 3.08 13.23 1.69
CA LEU A 71 4.30 12.47 1.42
C LEU A 71 5.35 12.78 2.49
N PRO A 72 6.20 11.80 2.85
CA PRO A 72 7.32 12.03 3.75
C PRO A 72 8.33 13.01 3.14
N VAL A 73 9.19 13.58 3.99
CA VAL A 73 10.31 14.40 3.52
C VAL A 73 11.26 13.51 2.71
N ASN A 74 11.79 14.05 1.61
CA ASN A 74 12.73 13.31 0.77
C ASN A 74 13.95 12.85 1.59
N GLY A 75 14.30 11.56 1.47
CA GLY A 75 15.41 10.96 2.22
C GLY A 75 15.14 10.74 3.71
N SER A 76 13.92 10.99 4.20
CA SER A 76 13.56 10.65 5.59
C SER A 76 13.15 9.20 5.73
N ASP A 77 13.55 8.59 6.84
CA ASP A 77 13.09 7.26 7.27
C ASP A 77 12.13 7.35 8.45
N PRO A 78 11.17 6.43 8.57
CA PRO A 78 10.39 6.30 9.78
C PRO A 78 11.29 5.90 10.95
N ALA A 79 11.02 6.45 12.13
CA ALA A 79 11.82 6.17 13.31
C ALA A 79 11.75 4.68 13.69
N ILE A 80 12.89 4.05 13.92
CA ILE A 80 12.96 2.65 14.39
C ILE A 80 12.22 2.54 15.74
N ASN A 81 11.46 1.46 15.92
CA ASN A 81 10.59 1.20 17.06
C ASN A 81 9.38 2.13 17.20
N SER A 82 9.15 3.06 16.26
CA SER A 82 7.85 3.72 16.12
C SER A 82 6.80 2.76 15.57
N THR A 83 5.55 3.21 15.45
CA THR A 83 4.47 2.43 14.86
C THR A 83 3.97 3.08 13.57
N ALA A 84 3.54 2.23 12.63
CA ALA A 84 2.88 2.61 11.39
C ALA A 84 1.51 1.94 11.29
N THR A 85 0.65 2.45 10.41
CA THR A 85 -0.73 1.97 10.25
C THR A 85 -1.00 1.62 8.81
N ALA A 86 -1.04 0.33 8.52
CA ALA A 86 -1.56 -0.15 7.25
C ALA A 86 -3.09 -0.26 7.33
N ALA A 87 -3.77 0.13 6.25
CA ALA A 87 -5.23 0.05 6.14
C ALA A 87 -5.66 -0.52 4.78
N GLY A 88 -6.70 -1.36 4.80
CA GLY A 88 -7.21 -2.03 3.60
C GLY A 88 -8.40 -2.95 3.87
N TRP A 89 -8.84 -3.63 2.81
CA TRP A 89 -9.86 -4.67 2.73
C TRP A 89 -9.28 -6.08 2.50
N GLY A 90 -8.00 -6.27 2.77
CA GLY A 90 -7.30 -7.55 2.64
C GLY A 90 -7.82 -8.64 3.57
N THR A 91 -7.31 -9.85 3.36
CA THR A 91 -7.64 -11.04 4.16
C THR A 91 -7.25 -10.81 5.62
N GLN A 92 -8.14 -11.15 6.56
CA GLN A 92 -7.91 -10.95 7.99
C GLN A 92 -7.41 -12.20 8.72
N THR A 93 -7.26 -13.32 8.00
CA THR A 93 -6.79 -14.59 8.56
C THR A 93 -5.33 -14.86 8.23
N ALA A 94 -4.65 -15.56 9.14
CA ALA A 94 -3.27 -15.98 8.90
C ALA A 94 -3.16 -16.91 7.69
N PRO A 95 -1.99 -17.00 7.02
CA PRO A 95 -1.84 -17.76 5.79
C PRO A 95 -2.28 -19.23 5.85
N LYS A 96 -1.99 -19.90 6.97
CA LYS A 96 -2.41 -21.28 7.24
C LYS A 96 -3.93 -21.50 7.37
N TYR A 97 -4.70 -20.42 7.55
CA TYR A 97 -6.15 -20.43 7.70
C TYR A 97 -6.85 -19.63 6.59
N HIS A 98 -6.17 -19.40 5.46
CA HIS A 98 -6.78 -18.78 4.29
C HIS A 98 -7.83 -19.71 3.69
N LEU A 99 -9.04 -19.67 4.24
CA LEU A 99 -10.24 -20.16 3.58
C LEU A 99 -10.53 -19.19 2.43
N ALA A 100 -10.02 -19.54 1.24
CA ALA A 100 -10.34 -18.93 -0.06
C ALA A 100 -10.53 -17.40 -0.07
N GLY A 101 -9.46 -16.62 0.15
CA GLY A 101 -9.35 -15.26 -0.40
C GLY A 101 -10.43 -14.23 0.00
N ILE A 102 -11.18 -14.46 1.09
CA ILE A 102 -12.20 -13.52 1.55
C ILE A 102 -11.49 -12.32 2.19
N GLY A 103 -11.44 -11.21 1.45
CA GLY A 103 -11.06 -9.91 2.00
C GLY A 103 -12.15 -9.36 2.93
N ALA A 104 -11.80 -8.39 3.76
CA ALA A 104 -12.78 -7.72 4.60
C ALA A 104 -13.76 -6.88 3.75
N ASP A 105 -15.05 -6.89 4.08
CA ASP A 105 -16.03 -6.00 3.43
C ASP A 105 -15.88 -4.55 3.91
N ARG A 106 -15.46 -4.38 5.16
CA ARG A 106 -15.24 -3.07 5.80
C ARG A 106 -13.75 -2.79 5.97
N LEU A 107 -13.38 -1.52 5.78
CA LEU A 107 -12.00 -1.06 5.91
C LEU A 107 -11.49 -1.43 7.29
N SER A 108 -10.35 -2.11 7.29
CA SER A 108 -9.66 -2.56 8.49
C SER A 108 -8.30 -1.90 8.55
N LYS A 109 -7.75 -1.81 9.75
CA LYS A 109 -6.40 -1.30 9.96
C LYS A 109 -5.63 -2.16 10.94
N VAL A 110 -4.31 -2.18 10.77
CA VAL A 110 -3.38 -2.82 11.69
C VAL A 110 -2.28 -1.83 12.05
N VAL A 111 -1.98 -1.76 13.34
CA VAL A 111 -0.84 -0.98 13.86
C VAL A 111 0.33 -1.94 14.03
N ILE A 112 1.43 -1.65 13.35
CA ILE A 112 2.63 -2.50 13.32
C ILE A 112 3.89 -1.69 13.65
N PRO A 113 4.90 -2.30 14.29
CA PRO A 113 6.13 -1.61 14.61
C PRO A 113 7.02 -1.45 13.38
N ILE A 114 7.71 -0.32 13.29
CA ILE A 114 8.84 -0.11 12.38
C ILE A 114 10.08 -0.77 12.98
N ARG A 115 10.81 -1.52 12.16
CA ARG A 115 12.02 -2.24 12.54
C ARG A 115 13.21 -1.69 11.75
N ALA A 116 14.41 -1.91 12.27
CA ALA A 116 15.63 -1.67 11.51
C ALA A 116 15.65 -2.56 10.26
N ARG A 117 16.14 -2.04 9.13
CA ARG A 117 16.31 -2.82 7.89
C ARG A 117 17.09 -4.12 8.10
N GLN A 118 18.09 -4.12 8.99
CA GLN A 118 18.84 -5.31 9.37
C GLN A 118 17.95 -6.45 9.87
N HIS A 119 16.86 -6.14 10.58
CA HIS A 119 15.92 -7.15 11.04
C HIS A 119 15.28 -7.90 9.86
N CYS A 120 14.80 -7.17 8.85
CA CYS A 120 14.27 -7.77 7.63
C CYS A 120 15.38 -8.44 6.79
N SER A 121 16.59 -7.86 6.74
CA SER A 121 17.73 -8.45 6.03
C SER A 121 18.10 -9.84 6.53
N ASN A 122 17.96 -10.08 7.84
CA ASN A 122 18.22 -11.40 8.44
C ASN A 122 17.16 -12.45 8.05
N LEU A 123 15.97 -12.01 7.63
CA LEU A 123 14.87 -12.88 7.17
C LEU A 123 14.89 -13.06 5.65
N ASN A 124 15.19 -11.99 4.92
CA ASN A 124 15.35 -11.96 3.48
C ASN A 124 16.47 -10.95 3.16
N PRO A 125 17.64 -11.41 2.67
CA PRO A 125 18.77 -10.53 2.35
C PRO A 125 18.45 -9.39 1.39
N ARG A 126 17.37 -9.50 0.59
CA ARG A 126 16.91 -8.45 -0.33
C ARG A 126 16.05 -7.36 0.33
N ALA A 127 15.60 -7.56 1.57
CA ALA A 127 14.72 -6.63 2.29
C ALA A 127 15.48 -5.62 3.16
N GLY A 128 16.81 -5.61 3.11
CA GLY A 128 17.69 -4.76 3.92
C GLY A 128 18.11 -3.43 3.28
N VAL A 129 17.48 -3.03 2.17
CA VAL A 129 17.91 -1.91 1.31
C VAL A 129 17.15 -0.61 1.55
N ASP A 130 17.76 0.52 1.16
CA ASP A 130 17.25 1.87 1.45
C ASP A 130 15.86 2.14 0.85
N THR A 131 15.52 1.51 -0.28
CA THR A 131 14.22 1.66 -0.95
C THR A 131 13.08 0.87 -0.29
N ILE A 132 13.35 0.12 0.79
CA ILE A 132 12.36 -0.72 1.50
C ILE A 132 12.35 -0.37 2.99
N VAL A 133 11.16 -0.18 3.54
CA VAL A 133 10.94 -0.03 4.99
C VAL A 133 10.59 -1.39 5.59
N CYS A 134 11.22 -1.72 6.72
CA CYS A 134 10.92 -2.94 7.48
C CYS A 134 9.85 -2.64 8.53
N ALA A 135 8.69 -3.29 8.44
CA ALA A 135 7.57 -3.12 9.37
C ALA A 135 6.87 -4.45 9.65
N GLY A 136 6.31 -4.60 10.86
CA GLY A 136 5.62 -5.82 11.28
C GLY A 136 6.33 -6.60 12.39
N GLY A 137 5.73 -7.73 12.75
CA GLY A 137 6.16 -8.57 13.86
C GLY A 137 5.14 -8.61 14.98
N ASP A 138 5.51 -9.22 16.11
CA ASP A 138 4.66 -9.29 17.31
C ASP A 138 3.26 -9.88 17.06
N GLY A 139 3.18 -10.83 16.12
CA GLY A 139 1.93 -11.49 15.72
C GLY A 139 0.98 -10.64 14.86
N LYS A 140 1.39 -9.44 14.44
CA LYS A 140 0.62 -8.55 13.55
C LYS A 140 1.38 -8.29 12.25
N ASN A 141 0.67 -8.33 11.13
CA ASN A 141 1.25 -8.05 9.82
C ASN A 141 0.19 -7.55 8.82
N VAL A 142 0.65 -6.97 7.73
CA VAL A 142 -0.15 -6.79 6.52
C VAL A 142 -0.40 -8.14 5.86
N CYS A 143 -1.59 -8.29 5.27
CA CYS A 143 -2.01 -9.52 4.61
C CYS A 143 -2.36 -9.24 3.14
N LYS A 144 -2.74 -10.27 2.38
CA LYS A 144 -3.04 -10.15 0.95
C LYS A 144 -4.35 -9.39 0.70
N GLY A 145 -4.43 -8.65 -0.39
CA GLY A 145 -5.72 -8.16 -0.94
C GLY A 145 -5.73 -6.71 -1.41
N ASP A 146 -4.91 -5.83 -0.79
CA ASP A 146 -4.73 -4.43 -1.22
C ASP A 146 -3.23 -4.15 -1.47
N SER A 147 -2.67 -4.87 -2.44
CA SER A 147 -1.28 -4.65 -2.82
C SER A 147 -1.10 -3.21 -3.33
N GLY A 148 0.02 -2.58 -2.97
CA GLY A 148 0.28 -1.17 -3.29
C GLY A 148 -0.51 -0.17 -2.44
N GLY A 149 -1.18 -0.61 -1.36
CA GLY A 149 -1.81 0.26 -0.37
C GLY A 149 -0.82 0.99 0.55
N PRO A 150 -1.29 2.00 1.32
CA PRO A 150 -0.44 2.82 2.18
C PRO A 150 -0.03 2.12 3.48
N LEU A 151 1.09 2.59 4.04
CA LEU A 151 1.62 2.26 5.37
C LEU A 151 1.71 3.52 6.25
#